data_AF-A0A6N8HZ61-F1
#
_entry.id   AF-A0A6N8HZ61-F1
#
_cell.length_a   1.000
_cell.length_b   1.000
_cell.length_c   1.000
_cell.angle_alpha   90.00
_cell.angle_beta   90.00
_cell.angle_gamma   90.00
#
_symmetry.space_group_name_H-M   'P 1'
#
loop_
_entity.id
_entity.type
_entity.pdbx_description
1 polymer ?
#
loop_
_entity_poly.entity_id
_entity_poly.type
_entity_poly.pdbx_seq_one_letter_code
_entity_poly.pdbx_strand_id
1 'polypeptide(L)' 'MFGRKKKPLFGNDIQPDCSYCVHGPGPAENCDCRQPGEDENPGSCRAFRYDPLLRAPYAPPPLKKHDPGEFEL' A
#
# COMPACT_ATOMS: atom_id res chain seq x y z
N MET A 1 5.31 36.06 -3.09
CA MET A 1 5.48 35.07 -4.17
C MET A 1 4.57 33.87 -3.88
N PHE A 2 3.36 33.85 -4.43
CA PHE A 2 2.41 32.76 -4.17
C PHE A 2 2.55 31.71 -5.27
N GLY A 3 3.37 30.69 -5.01
CA GLY A 3 3.51 29.54 -5.89
C GLY A 3 2.15 28.87 -6.09
N ARG A 4 1.76 28.66 -7.35
CA ARG A 4 0.52 27.97 -7.70
C ARG A 4 0.53 26.58 -7.02
N LYS A 5 -0.43 26.33 -6.12
CA LYS A 5 -0.64 24.99 -5.56
C LYS A 5 -0.93 24.05 -6.74
N LYS A 6 0.02 23.17 -7.06
CA LYS A 6 -0.17 22.15 -8.09
C LYS A 6 -1.34 21.29 -7.65
N LYS A 7 -2.33 21.11 -8.53
CA LYS A 7 -3.41 20.17 -8.25
C LYS A 7 -2.79 18.79 -8.03
N PRO A 8 -3.09 18.12 -6.92
CA PRO A 8 -2.62 16.76 -6.71
C PRO A 8 -3.07 15.90 -7.88
N LEU A 9 -2.12 15.19 -8.51
CA LEU A 9 -2.42 14.18 -9.53
C LEU A 9 -2.97 12.93 -8.84
N PHE A 10 -3.48 11.95 -9.59
CA PHE A 10 -4.10 10.73 -9.04
C PHE A 10 -3.31 10.11 -7.87
N GLY A 11 -4.00 9.57 -6.87
CA GLY A 11 -3.37 8.85 -5.75
C GLY A 11 -3.01 9.70 -4.53
N ASN A 12 -3.49 10.93 -4.41
CA ASN A 12 -3.27 11.75 -3.21
C ASN A 12 -4.19 11.41 -2.02
N ASP A 13 -5.17 10.53 -2.21
CA ASP A 13 -6.06 10.04 -1.15
C ASP A 13 -5.60 8.71 -0.54
N ILE A 14 -4.42 8.21 -0.93
CA ILE A 14 -3.86 6.98 -0.38
C ILE A 14 -3.43 7.27 1.07
N GLN A 15 -4.03 6.56 2.02
CA GLN A 15 -3.63 6.65 3.41
C GLN A 15 -2.17 6.17 3.55
N PRO A 16 -1.31 6.91 4.25
CA PRO A 16 0.08 6.51 4.44
C PRO A 16 0.14 5.24 5.27
N ASP A 17 0.77 4.20 4.72
CA ASP A 17 0.96 2.91 5.38
C ASP A 17 2.41 2.49 5.22
N CYS A 18 3.05 2.16 6.34
CA CYS A 18 4.43 1.71 6.38
C CYS A 18 4.69 0.45 5.53
N SER A 19 3.67 -0.39 5.30
CA SER A 19 3.77 -1.53 4.39
C SER A 19 4.17 -1.14 2.95
N TYR A 20 3.86 0.09 2.55
CA TYR A 20 4.18 0.64 1.23
C TYR A 20 5.29 1.70 1.27
N CYS A 21 6.09 1.78 2.35
CA CYS A 21 7.12 2.81 2.49
C CYS A 21 8.49 2.34 1.98
N VAL A 22 9.21 3.17 1.22
CA VAL A 22 10.59 2.91 0.78
C VAL A 22 11.57 2.70 1.94
N HIS A 23 11.23 3.18 3.14
CA HIS A 23 12.09 3.14 4.32
C HIS A 23 12.07 1.79 5.04
N GLY A 24 11.25 0.83 4.61
CA GLY A 24 11.31 -0.54 5.11
C GLY A 24 9.95 -1.22 5.07
N PRO A 25 9.80 -2.36 4.37
CA PRO A 25 8.58 -3.15 4.36
C PRO A 25 8.51 -4.00 5.64
N GLY A 26 8.22 -3.36 6.77
CA GLY A 26 7.86 -4.05 8.00
C GLY A 26 6.34 -3.97 8.22
N PRO A 27 5.73 -4.90 9.01
CA PRO A 27 4.44 -4.60 9.64
C PRO A 27 4.55 -3.23 10.33
N ALA A 28 3.45 -2.50 10.47
CA ALA A 28 3.45 -1.12 11.02
C ALA A 28 4.25 -0.96 12.34
N GLU A 29 4.40 -2.06 13.08
CA GLU A 29 5.25 -2.29 14.25
C GLU A 29 6.76 -2.01 14.05
N ASN A 30 7.32 -2.28 12.85
CA ASN A 30 8.75 -2.28 12.55
C ASN A 30 9.17 -1.11 11.64
N CYS A 31 8.37 -0.06 11.58
CA CYS A 31 8.63 1.09 10.74
C CYS A 31 9.62 2.03 11.46
N ASP A 32 10.91 1.93 11.13
CA ASP A 32 11.99 2.71 11.79
C ASP A 32 11.83 4.23 11.65
N CYS A 33 10.99 4.70 10.72
CA CYS A 33 10.66 6.12 10.58
C CYS A 33 9.59 6.62 11.58
N ARG A 34 9.04 5.74 12.42
CA ARG A 34 8.14 6.12 13.51
C ARG A 34 8.96 6.68 14.67
N GLN A 35 8.83 7.99 14.92
CA GLN A 35 9.38 8.56 16.14
C GLN A 35 8.55 8.07 17.34
N PRO A 36 9.17 7.78 18.50
CA PRO A 36 8.42 7.46 19.71
C PRO A 36 7.52 8.64 20.07
N GLY A 37 6.20 8.41 20.13
CA GLY A 37 5.19 9.44 20.34
C GLY A 37 4.44 9.90 19.07
N GLU A 38 4.86 9.44 17.89
CA GLU A 38 4.04 9.58 16.68
C GLU A 38 2.88 8.58 16.77
N ASP A 39 1.66 9.10 16.93
CA ASP A 39 0.42 8.36 17.22
C ASP A 39 0.35 7.03 16.46
N GLU A 40 -0.23 6.01 17.11
CA GLU A 40 -0.50 4.67 16.53
C GLU A 40 -1.33 4.71 15.23
N ASN A 41 -1.80 5.88 14.84
CA ASN A 41 -2.57 6.12 13.62
C ASN A 41 -1.74 5.85 12.35
N PRO A 42 -2.19 4.95 11.45
CA PRO A 42 -1.56 4.75 10.14
C PRO A 42 -1.78 6.00 9.30
N GLY A 43 -0.80 6.90 9.28
CA GLY A 43 -0.87 8.12 8.48
C GLY A 43 -0.14 9.34 9.04
N SER A 44 0.33 9.29 10.29
CA SER A 44 1.02 10.40 10.94
C SER A 44 2.45 10.61 10.42
N CYS A 45 3.11 9.55 9.96
CA CYS A 45 4.53 9.57 9.60
C CYS A 45 4.86 10.56 8.47
N ARG A 46 5.52 11.67 8.84
CA ARG A 46 5.97 12.71 7.90
C ARG A 46 7.07 12.25 6.92
N ALA A 47 7.78 11.18 7.26
CA ALA A 47 8.83 10.61 6.43
C ALA A 47 8.29 9.58 5.40
N PHE A 48 6.98 9.32 5.39
CA PHE A 48 6.37 8.37 4.47
C PHE A 48 6.69 8.72 3.00
N ARG A 49 7.17 7.71 2.27
CA ARG A 49 7.40 7.78 0.83
C ARG A 49 6.90 6.49 0.20
N TYR A 50 5.90 6.60 -0.65
CA TYR A 50 5.26 5.48 -1.33
C TYR A 50 6.22 4.76 -2.29
N ASP A 51 6.39 3.45 -2.10
CA ASP A 51 7.06 2.53 -3.01
C ASP A 51 6.01 1.69 -3.77
N PRO A 52 5.79 1.95 -5.07
CA PRO A 52 4.85 1.18 -5.89
C PRO A 52 5.19 -0.32 -5.99
N LEU A 53 6.47 -0.70 -5.80
CA LEU A 53 6.91 -2.10 -5.92
C LEU A 53 6.48 -2.95 -4.73
N LEU A 54 6.19 -2.32 -3.58
CA LEU A 54 5.70 -3.01 -2.39
C LEU A 54 4.20 -3.33 -2.46
N ARG A 55 3.50 -2.84 -3.48
CA ARG A 55 2.07 -3.12 -3.66
C ARG A 55 1.88 -4.54 -4.15
N ALA A 56 1.45 -5.43 -3.27
CA ALA A 56 1.01 -6.76 -3.67
C ALA A 56 -0.30 -6.65 -4.49
N PRO A 57 -0.37 -7.25 -5.70
CA PRO A 57 -1.63 -7.33 -6.43
C PRO A 57 -2.62 -8.21 -5.66
N TYR A 58 -3.91 -7.93 -5.78
CA TYR A 58 -4.94 -8.81 -5.25
C TYR A 58 -4.82 -10.19 -5.88
N ALA A 59 -4.76 -11.23 -5.05
CA ALA A 59 -4.76 -12.59 -5.54
C ALA A 59 -6.06 -12.83 -6.35
N PRO A 60 -5.96 -13.41 -7.55
CA PRO A 60 -7.16 -13.77 -8.30
C PRO A 60 -7.99 -14.77 -7.49
N PRO A 61 -9.32 -14.78 -7.67
CA PRO A 61 -10.17 -15.75 -7.00
C PRO A 61 -9.73 -17.18 -7.37
N PRO A 62 -9.95 -18.16 -6.47
CA PRO A 62 -9.63 -19.54 -6.78
C PRO A 62 -10.39 -20.02 -8.02
N LEU A 63 -9.70 -20.81 -8.85
CA LEU A 63 -10.32 -21.41 -10.03
C LEU A 63 -11.47 -22.34 -9.61
N LYS A 64 -12.50 -22.42 -10.45
CA LYS A 64 -13.58 -23.39 -10.28
C LYS A 64 -13.01 -24.80 -10.38
N LYS A 65 -13.48 -25.70 -9.52
CA LYS A 65 -13.21 -27.13 -9.66
C LYS A 65 -14.10 -27.66 -10.77
N HIS A 66 -13.49 -28.26 -11.79
CA HIS A 66 -14.19 -28.90 -12.90
C HIS A 66 -14.06 -30.42 -12.75
N ASP A 67 -15.10 -31.15 -13.12
CA ASP A 67 -15.03 -32.61 -13.25
C ASP A 67 -14.46 -32.98 -14.63
N PRO A 68 -13.57 -33.99 -14.74
CA PRO A 68 -13.03 -34.42 -16.03
C PRO A 68 -14.11 -34.80 -17.07
N GLY A 69 -15.28 -35.28 -16.63
CA GLY A 69 -16.38 -35.65 -17.51
C GLY A 69 -17.05 -34.47 -18.22
N GLU A 70 -16.85 -33.22 -17.77
CA GLU A 70 -17.34 -32.01 -18.46
C GLU A 70 -16.63 -31.77 -19.81
N PHE A 71 -15.50 -32.46 -20.05
CA PHE A 71 -14.68 -32.30 -21.25
C PHE A 71 -14.80 -33.47 -22.23
N GLU A 72 -15.69 -34.44 -21.98
CA GLU A 72 -15.96 -35.55 -22.89
C GLU A 72 -17.03 -35.15 -23.93
N LEU A 73 -16.87 -35.67 -25.16
CA LEU A 73 -17.59 -35.23 -26.38
C LEU A 73 -18.75 -36.16 -26.77
#